data_AF-A0A0N5C7W0-F1
#
_entry.id   AF-A0A0N5C7W0-F1
#
_cell.length_a   1.000
_cell.length_b   1.000
_cell.length_c   1.000
_cell.angle_alpha   90.00
_cell.angle_beta   90.00
_cell.angle_gamma   90.00
#
_symmetry.space_group_name_H-M   'P 1'
#
loop_
_entity.id
_entity.type
_entity.pdbx_description
1 polymer ?
#
loop_
_entity_poly.entity_id
_entity_poly.type
_entity_poly.pdbx_seq_one_letter_code
_entity_poly.pdbx_strand_id
1 'polypeptide(L)'
;MKFERNFDMYNISKVELMEDCYEKTGIFNYVSIEEILEAIKLQKESSLKSKEDLTSCGGKIFQSEKLLSTYVKSNAWYDHLKNTFNINLDTLNEPLFIVHFLNSHNYGFFGYTIASQMMHDFDNYKRTVVPPYPRFLSGTNLPRIRGDNCILESDNKNKLNVTLWSIKNFEEKSKCFVEQYDMEKESRTNKSINISKTLARTIAYNGGLKIAHTVYMKYLQSFGGEESKYPGFENFNCEQLFFIAAGRRSCEYISEDILKEVIDKEEIVPQEIATNVALSNYKPFYDAFKCPVNSKMNLEDKCELWKNQLQN
;
A
#
# COMPACT_ATOMS: atom_id res chain seq x y z
N MET A 1 19.80 -9.18 2.51
CA MET A 1 19.01 -7.93 2.63
C MET A 1 19.90 -6.90 3.30
N LYS A 2 20.16 -5.76 2.67
CA LYS A 2 20.93 -4.65 3.26
C LYS A 2 19.92 -3.66 3.84
N PHE A 3 20.04 -3.35 5.13
CA PHE A 3 19.20 -2.36 5.77
C PHE A 3 19.93 -1.01 5.81
N GLU A 4 19.25 0.04 5.38
CA GLU A 4 19.78 1.40 5.34
C GLU A 4 18.82 2.31 6.10
N ARG A 5 19.36 3.12 7.02
CA ARG A 5 18.60 4.14 7.75
C ARG A 5 18.84 5.49 7.10
N ASN A 6 17.86 6.39 7.22
CA ASN A 6 17.95 7.78 6.75
C ASN A 6 18.20 7.88 5.24
N PHE A 7 17.42 7.13 4.44
CA PHE A 7 17.46 7.21 2.99
C PHE A 7 16.82 8.53 2.52
N ASP A 8 17.59 9.61 2.63
CA ASP A 8 17.22 10.93 2.17
C ASP A 8 17.83 11.17 0.78
N MET A 9 17.23 10.55 -0.23
CA MET A 9 17.68 10.61 -1.62
C MET A 9 17.87 12.04 -2.13
N TYR A 10 17.16 12.99 -1.55
CA TYR A 10 17.15 14.39 -1.96
C TYR A 10 17.88 15.31 -0.97
N ASN A 11 18.53 14.79 0.07
CA ASN A 11 19.22 15.59 1.08
C ASN A 11 18.33 16.67 1.76
N ILE A 12 17.03 16.43 1.89
CA ILE A 12 16.07 17.38 2.49
C ILE A 12 16.27 17.52 4.00
N SER A 13 16.84 16.50 4.66
CA SER A 13 17.24 16.54 6.07
C SER A 13 18.51 17.34 6.32
N LYS A 14 19.27 17.72 5.28
CA LYS A 14 20.47 18.57 5.43
C LYS A 14 20.06 20.01 5.61
N VAL A 15 20.16 20.49 6.85
CA VAL A 15 19.79 21.86 7.24
C VAL A 15 20.51 22.91 6.39
N GLU A 16 21.84 22.81 6.25
CA GLU A 16 22.64 23.74 5.44
C GLU A 16 22.14 23.85 3.98
N LEU A 17 21.77 22.72 3.37
CA LEU A 17 21.23 22.71 2.00
C LEU A 17 19.87 23.39 1.92
N MET A 18 19.03 23.20 2.94
CA MET A 18 17.72 23.83 2.97
C MET A 18 17.82 25.33 3.26
N GLU A 19 18.74 25.76 4.13
CA GLU A 19 19.06 27.18 4.37
C GLU A 19 19.53 27.85 3.07
N ASP A 20 20.46 27.24 2.34
CA ASP A 20 20.88 27.70 1.00
C ASP A 20 19.70 27.81 0.03
N CYS A 21 18.77 26.84 0.07
CA CYS A 21 17.58 26.87 -0.76
C CYS A 21 16.65 28.03 -0.37
N TYR A 22 16.43 28.27 0.92
CA TYR A 22 15.61 29.37 1.40
C TYR A 22 16.23 30.73 1.06
N GLU A 23 17.53 30.91 1.22
CA GLU A 23 18.23 32.12 0.82
C GLU A 23 18.08 32.41 -0.68
N LYS A 24 18.24 31.38 -1.53
CA LYS A 24 18.09 31.50 -2.99
C LYS A 24 16.69 31.89 -3.43
N THR A 25 15.65 31.61 -2.63
CA THR A 25 14.30 32.08 -2.96
C THR A 25 14.14 33.59 -2.81
N GLY A 26 14.96 34.24 -1.97
CA GLY A 26 14.84 35.67 -1.66
C GLY A 26 13.51 36.07 -0.99
N ILE A 27 12.68 35.11 -0.58
CA ILE A 27 11.35 35.38 0.02
C ILE A 27 11.49 36.10 1.37
N PHE A 28 12.60 35.90 2.08
CA PHE A 28 12.84 36.56 3.36
C PHE A 28 13.51 37.94 3.23
N ASN A 29 13.75 38.41 2.01
CA ASN A 29 14.33 39.74 1.77
C ASN A 29 13.28 40.86 1.80
N TYR A 30 11.99 40.52 1.81
CA TYR A 30 10.89 41.47 1.87
C TYR A 30 10.58 41.86 3.32
N VAL A 31 10.16 43.11 3.52
CA VAL A 31 9.89 43.67 4.85
C VAL A 31 8.39 43.53 5.20
N SER A 32 7.50 43.56 4.21
CA SER A 32 6.05 43.40 4.39
C SER A 32 5.64 41.93 4.27
N ILE A 33 4.74 41.50 5.16
CA ILE A 33 4.14 40.15 5.11
C ILE A 33 3.37 39.94 3.80
N GLU A 34 2.72 40.99 3.28
CA GLU A 34 1.99 40.95 2.01
C GLU A 34 2.92 40.62 0.83
N GLU A 35 4.09 41.28 0.77
CA GLU A 35 5.12 41.04 -0.26
C GLU A 35 5.68 39.61 -0.17
N ILE A 36 5.94 39.14 1.05
CA ILE A 36 6.37 37.75 1.30
C ILE A 36 5.33 36.76 0.78
N LEU A 37 4.05 36.99 1.09
CA LEU A 37 2.96 36.10 0.66
C LEU A 37 2.77 36.10 -0.86
N GLU A 38 2.93 37.24 -1.52
CA GLU A 38 2.86 37.33 -2.98
C GLU A 38 4.03 36.62 -3.65
N ALA A 39 5.26 36.79 -3.14
CA ALA A 39 6.44 36.09 -3.63
C ALA A 39 6.30 34.56 -3.49
N ILE A 40 5.81 34.07 -2.35
CA ILE A 40 5.54 32.64 -2.13
C ILE A 40 4.54 32.11 -3.17
N LYS A 41 3.45 32.84 -3.43
CA LYS A 41 2.43 32.42 -4.41
C LYS A 41 3.02 32.31 -5.81
N LEU A 42 3.76 33.31 -6.27
CA LEU A 42 4.38 33.33 -7.59
C LEU A 42 5.39 32.20 -7.78
N GLN A 43 6.25 31.96 -6.78
CA GLN A 43 7.24 30.89 -6.85
C GLN A 43 6.60 29.50 -6.80
N LYS A 44 5.57 29.33 -5.97
CA LYS A 44 4.79 28.08 -5.95
C LYS A 44 4.14 27.80 -7.31
N GLU A 45 3.51 28.79 -7.93
CA GLU A 45 2.92 28.64 -9.26
C GLU A 45 3.97 28.31 -10.32
N SER A 46 5.14 28.96 -10.27
CA SER A 46 6.25 28.69 -11.19
C SER A 46 6.76 27.26 -11.04
N SER A 47 6.98 26.79 -9.81
CA SER A 47 7.43 25.42 -9.53
C SER A 47 6.42 24.38 -10.03
N LEU A 48 5.12 24.64 -9.84
CA LEU A 48 4.05 23.77 -10.33
C LEU A 48 3.98 23.74 -11.87
N LYS A 49 4.10 24.89 -12.54
CA LYS A 49 4.09 24.99 -14.01
C LYS A 49 5.31 24.32 -14.65
N SER A 50 6.48 24.52 -14.07
CA SER A 50 7.75 23.93 -14.52
C SER A 50 7.87 22.43 -14.20
N LYS A 51 6.97 21.90 -13.36
CA LYS A 51 6.99 20.50 -12.88
C LYS A 51 8.32 20.13 -12.24
N GLU A 52 8.90 21.06 -11.47
CA GLU A 52 10.10 20.79 -10.69
C GLU A 52 9.92 19.52 -9.85
N ASP A 53 11.01 18.81 -9.61
CA ASP A 53 11.04 17.68 -8.71
C ASP A 53 11.84 18.02 -7.44
N LEU A 54 11.95 17.06 -6.53
CA LEU A 54 12.67 17.23 -5.26
C LEU A 54 14.19 17.39 -5.43
N THR A 55 14.74 17.45 -6.65
CA THR A 55 16.16 17.76 -6.87
C THR A 55 16.45 19.26 -6.82
N SER A 56 15.47 20.10 -7.17
CA SER A 56 15.58 21.57 -7.18
C SER A 56 15.16 22.20 -5.85
N CYS A 57 15.65 23.40 -5.54
CA CYS A 57 15.20 24.14 -4.35
C CYS A 57 13.71 24.49 -4.41
N GLY A 58 13.21 24.93 -5.56
CA GLY A 58 11.80 25.23 -5.74
C GLY A 58 10.90 24.00 -5.51
N GLY A 59 11.30 22.84 -6.04
CA GLY A 59 10.59 21.59 -5.78
C GLY A 59 10.63 21.16 -4.32
N LYS A 60 11.77 21.28 -3.63
CA LYS A 60 11.89 20.96 -2.18
C LYS A 60 10.97 21.83 -1.31
N ILE A 61 10.91 23.13 -1.60
CA ILE A 61 10.16 24.10 -0.78
C ILE A 61 8.67 24.09 -1.14
N PHE A 62 8.33 24.20 -2.42
CA PHE A 62 6.97 24.46 -2.87
C PHE A 62 6.16 23.20 -3.20
N GLN A 63 6.81 22.04 -3.32
CA GLN A 63 6.15 20.75 -3.51
C GLN A 63 6.26 19.88 -2.26
N SER A 64 6.12 20.52 -1.10
CA SER A 64 6.12 19.88 0.21
C SER A 64 5.14 18.71 0.32
N GLU A 65 4.05 18.70 -0.45
CA GLU A 65 3.12 17.58 -0.46
C GLU A 65 3.76 16.26 -0.94
N LYS A 66 4.65 16.32 -1.96
CA LYS A 66 5.41 15.15 -2.43
C LYS A 66 6.34 14.65 -1.34
N LEU A 67 7.02 15.56 -0.65
CA LEU A 67 7.90 15.24 0.48
C LEU A 67 7.12 14.62 1.64
N LEU A 68 6.06 15.29 2.10
CA LEU A 68 5.30 14.88 3.27
C LEU A 68 4.64 13.52 3.04
N SER A 69 4.04 13.28 1.87
CA SER A 69 3.39 12.00 1.56
C SER A 69 4.34 10.82 1.38
N THR A 70 5.56 11.06 0.86
CA THR A 70 6.54 10.00 0.66
C THR A 70 7.36 9.71 1.91
N TYR A 71 7.81 10.74 2.63
CA TYR A 71 8.83 10.58 3.67
C TYR A 71 8.34 10.82 5.09
N VAL A 72 7.24 11.56 5.27
CA VAL A 72 6.79 11.98 6.61
C VAL A 72 5.55 11.21 7.06
N LYS A 73 4.47 11.20 6.27
CA LYS A 73 3.20 10.53 6.58
C LYS A 73 3.31 9.03 6.38
N SER A 74 2.75 8.24 7.30
CA SER A 74 2.71 6.77 7.28
C SER A 74 2.57 6.20 5.86
N ASN A 75 3.66 5.64 5.35
CA ASN A 75 3.75 5.08 4.03
C ASN A 75 4.81 3.97 3.96
N ALA A 76 4.52 2.96 3.15
CA ALA A 76 5.45 1.92 2.78
C ALA A 76 5.28 1.64 1.29
N TRP A 77 6.38 1.50 0.56
CA TRP A 77 6.36 1.29 -0.88
C TRP A 77 7.49 0.39 -1.34
N TYR A 78 7.28 -0.21 -2.50
CA TYR A 78 8.31 -0.96 -3.20
C TYR A 78 8.73 -0.23 -4.47
N ASP A 79 10.03 0.04 -4.59
CA ASP A 79 10.66 0.58 -5.80
C ASP A 79 11.21 -0.60 -6.63
N HIS A 80 10.52 -0.89 -7.72
CA HIS A 80 10.83 -2.00 -8.64
C HIS A 80 12.11 -1.77 -9.45
N LEU A 81 12.50 -0.51 -9.71
CA LEU A 81 13.72 -0.19 -10.45
C LEU A 81 14.95 -0.49 -9.59
N LYS A 82 14.87 -0.14 -8.31
CA LYS A 82 15.96 -0.32 -7.35
C LYS A 82 15.90 -1.66 -6.62
N ASN A 83 14.78 -2.38 -6.73
CA ASN A 83 14.49 -3.56 -5.90
C ASN A 83 14.64 -3.22 -4.40
N THR A 84 13.96 -2.16 -3.97
CA THR A 84 14.02 -1.69 -2.57
C THR A 84 12.63 -1.57 -1.99
N PHE A 85 12.43 -2.17 -0.82
CA PHE A 85 11.30 -1.87 0.05
C PHE A 85 11.66 -0.70 0.95
N ASN A 86 10.78 0.30 0.98
CA ASN A 86 10.94 1.51 1.77
C ASN A 86 9.75 1.64 2.71
N ILE A 87 10.04 2.17 3.89
CA ILE A 87 9.05 2.45 4.91
C ILE A 87 9.48 3.67 5.69
N ASN A 88 8.52 4.52 6.02
CA ASN A 88 8.78 5.66 6.86
C ASN A 88 8.61 5.32 8.36
N LEU A 89 9.20 6.15 9.21
CA LEU A 89 9.16 5.93 10.66
C LEU A 89 7.75 6.03 11.25
N ASP A 90 6.88 6.85 10.66
CA ASP A 90 5.49 6.99 11.11
C ASP A 90 4.69 5.68 10.96
N THR A 91 5.04 4.83 9.98
CA THR A 91 4.44 3.48 9.86
C THR A 91 4.86 2.55 11.00
N LEU A 92 5.95 2.87 11.72
CA LEU A 92 6.46 2.09 12.86
C LEU A 92 5.95 2.60 14.21
N ASN A 93 4.86 3.37 14.22
CA ASN A 93 4.18 3.84 15.41
C ASN A 93 2.83 3.13 15.63
N GLU A 94 2.23 3.36 16.80
CA GLU A 94 0.88 2.89 17.09
C GLU A 94 -0.15 3.52 16.13
N PRO A 95 -1.18 2.78 15.69
CA PRO A 95 -1.51 1.40 16.04
C PRO A 95 -0.85 0.35 15.12
N LEU A 96 0.02 0.75 14.20
CA LEU A 96 0.54 -0.10 13.13
C LEU A 96 1.60 -1.10 13.63
N PHE A 97 2.46 -0.66 14.53
CA PHE A 97 3.48 -1.48 15.18
C PHE A 97 3.64 -1.06 16.64
N ILE A 98 3.69 -2.04 17.54
CA ILE A 98 3.79 -1.81 18.98
C ILE A 98 4.75 -2.83 19.58
N VAL A 99 5.87 -2.38 20.13
CA VAL A 99 6.97 -3.24 20.62
C VAL A 99 6.51 -4.17 21.75
N HIS A 100 5.61 -3.70 22.60
CA HIS A 100 5.16 -4.41 23.80
C HIS A 100 3.77 -5.05 23.65
N PHE A 101 3.27 -5.14 22.42
CA PHE A 101 1.97 -5.73 22.12
C PHE A 101 2.11 -7.11 21.49
N LEU A 102 0.99 -7.81 21.31
CA LEU A 102 0.97 -9.15 20.71
C LEU A 102 1.58 -9.16 19.32
N ASN A 103 2.30 -10.22 19.01
CA ASN A 103 2.88 -10.38 17.69
C ASN A 103 1.82 -10.76 16.66
N SER A 104 0.72 -11.42 17.06
CA SER A 104 -0.48 -11.54 16.21
C SER A 104 -0.89 -10.20 15.59
N HIS A 105 -0.89 -9.13 16.39
CA HIS A 105 -1.17 -7.77 15.92
C HIS A 105 -0.06 -7.22 15.03
N ASN A 106 1.21 -7.28 15.45
CA ASN A 106 2.32 -6.75 14.66
C ASN A 106 2.43 -7.43 13.29
N TYR A 107 2.23 -8.75 13.21
CA TYR A 107 2.23 -9.47 11.94
C TYR A 107 0.96 -9.21 11.12
N GLY A 108 -0.22 -9.16 11.75
CA GLY A 108 -1.48 -8.88 11.07
C GLY A 108 -1.56 -7.45 10.51
N PHE A 109 -0.87 -6.50 11.14
CA PHE A 109 -0.89 -5.11 10.75
C PHE A 109 0.35 -4.72 9.95
N PHE A 110 1.52 -4.70 10.61
CA PHE A 110 2.77 -4.28 9.99
C PHE A 110 3.35 -5.36 9.07
N GLY A 111 3.36 -6.62 9.50
CA GLY A 111 3.79 -7.74 8.67
C GLY A 111 2.98 -7.86 7.37
N TYR A 112 1.66 -7.66 7.45
CA TYR A 112 0.79 -7.59 6.28
C TYR A 112 1.10 -6.41 5.36
N THR A 113 1.48 -5.25 5.91
CA THR A 113 1.99 -4.11 5.13
C THR A 113 3.19 -4.50 4.28
N ILE A 114 4.23 -5.03 4.94
CA ILE A 114 5.49 -5.40 4.31
C ILE A 114 5.22 -6.42 3.21
N ALA A 115 4.47 -7.47 3.54
CA ALA A 115 4.16 -8.54 2.60
C ALA A 115 3.40 -8.01 1.38
N SER A 116 2.39 -7.16 1.57
CA SER A 116 1.62 -6.58 0.46
C SER A 116 2.48 -5.69 -0.43
N GLN A 117 3.37 -4.89 0.16
CA GLN A 117 4.26 -4.02 -0.61
C GLN A 117 5.31 -4.81 -1.39
N MET A 118 5.90 -5.84 -0.79
CA MET A 118 6.81 -6.73 -1.50
C MET A 118 6.12 -7.46 -2.65
N MET A 119 4.82 -7.76 -2.51
CA MET A 119 4.04 -8.40 -3.56
C MET A 119 3.81 -7.52 -4.79
N HIS A 120 3.99 -6.20 -4.71
CA HIS A 120 3.94 -5.32 -5.89
C HIS A 120 5.05 -5.61 -6.91
N ASP A 121 6.10 -6.37 -6.57
CA ASP A 121 7.08 -6.83 -7.59
C ASP A 121 6.55 -7.98 -8.46
N PHE A 122 5.49 -8.66 -7.99
CA PHE A 122 4.98 -9.89 -8.58
C PHE A 122 3.51 -9.77 -9.02
N ASP A 123 2.88 -8.61 -8.85
CA ASP A 123 1.45 -8.41 -9.10
C ASP A 123 1.10 -8.01 -10.54
N ASN A 124 2.10 -7.72 -11.36
CA ASN A 124 1.93 -7.40 -12.78
C ASN A 124 3.11 -7.89 -13.62
N TYR A 125 2.82 -8.79 -14.56
CA TYR A 125 3.81 -9.29 -15.53
C TYR A 125 4.26 -8.22 -16.55
N LYS A 126 3.46 -7.17 -16.77
CA LYS A 126 3.78 -6.07 -17.70
C LYS A 126 4.62 -4.96 -17.06
N ARG A 127 4.86 -4.99 -15.74
CA ARG A 127 5.61 -3.97 -14.98
C ARG A 127 5.26 -2.51 -15.31
N THR A 128 4.08 -2.27 -15.86
CA THR A 128 3.57 -0.93 -16.14
C THR A 128 2.60 -0.57 -15.03
N VAL A 129 2.78 0.64 -14.51
CA VAL A 129 1.91 1.34 -13.54
C VAL A 129 2.29 1.09 -12.08
N VAL A 130 2.97 2.07 -11.49
CA VAL A 130 2.95 2.33 -10.04
C VAL A 130 1.48 2.51 -9.64
N PRO A 131 0.95 1.76 -8.65
CA PRO A 131 -0.44 1.91 -8.25
C PRO A 131 -0.70 3.35 -7.78
N PRO A 132 -1.77 4.03 -8.24
CA PRO A 132 -2.15 5.35 -7.71
C PRO A 132 -2.60 5.17 -6.26
N TYR A 133 -1.75 5.52 -5.29
CA TYR A 133 -2.00 5.37 -3.85
C TYR A 133 -3.43 5.80 -3.48
N PRO A 134 -4.17 5.00 -2.68
CA PRO A 134 -5.45 5.46 -2.16
C PRO A 134 -5.22 6.72 -1.33
N ARG A 135 -5.97 7.77 -1.69
CA ARG A 135 -5.90 9.16 -1.23
C ARG A 135 -6.23 9.35 0.27
N PHE A 136 -6.29 8.30 1.07
CA PHE A 136 -7.02 8.30 2.35
C PHE A 136 -6.19 8.15 3.63
N LEU A 137 -4.88 7.87 3.56
CA LEU A 137 -4.01 8.10 4.73
C LEU A 137 -3.55 9.55 4.84
N SER A 138 -3.93 10.41 3.90
CA SER A 138 -3.69 11.84 4.02
C SER A 138 -4.74 12.64 3.26
N GLY A 139 -5.60 13.37 4.00
CA GLY A 139 -6.68 14.19 3.48
C GLY A 139 -6.22 15.39 2.64
N THR A 140 -5.49 15.14 1.57
CA THR A 140 -5.07 16.17 0.60
C THR A 140 -5.33 15.70 -0.82
N ASN A 141 -5.85 16.61 -1.63
CA ASN A 141 -6.04 16.44 -3.07
C ASN A 141 -4.68 16.45 -3.78
N LEU A 142 -3.96 15.34 -3.73
CA LEU A 142 -2.72 15.16 -4.47
C LEU A 142 -2.98 15.19 -5.99
N PRO A 143 -2.18 15.94 -6.78
CA PRO A 143 -2.17 15.83 -8.23
C PRO A 143 -1.66 14.45 -8.64
N ARG A 144 -2.23 13.88 -9.71
CA ARG A 144 -1.73 12.67 -10.39
C ARG A 144 -0.25 12.87 -10.69
N ILE A 145 0.63 12.20 -9.95
CA ILE A 145 1.98 11.96 -10.43
C ILE A 145 1.79 10.99 -11.60
N ARG A 146 1.79 11.52 -12.83
CA ARG A 146 2.16 10.72 -14.00
C ARG A 146 3.58 10.24 -13.72
N GLY A 147 3.69 9.07 -13.11
CA GLY A 147 4.85 8.24 -13.39
C GLY A 147 4.78 8.00 -14.88
N ASP A 148 5.82 8.43 -15.58
CA ASP A 148 6.05 8.03 -16.96
C ASP A 148 5.85 6.51 -17.06
N ASN A 149 5.38 6.03 -18.21
CA ASN A 149 5.22 4.61 -18.47
C ASN A 149 6.59 3.92 -18.35
N CYS A 150 6.99 3.57 -17.13
CA CYS A 150 8.23 2.86 -16.85
C CYS A 150 7.96 1.39 -17.11
N ILE A 151 8.10 1.00 -18.38
CA ILE A 151 8.44 -0.38 -18.71
C ILE A 151 9.86 -0.58 -18.17
N LEU A 152 10.06 -1.59 -17.33
CA LEU A 152 11.40 -2.10 -17.07
C LEU A 152 11.91 -2.74 -18.37
N GLU A 153 12.47 -1.93 -19.26
CA GLU A 153 13.50 -2.37 -20.17
C GLU A 153 14.68 -2.81 -19.28
N SER A 154 14.75 -4.11 -18.98
CA SER A 154 15.97 -4.66 -18.43
C SER A 154 17.06 -4.50 -19.48
N ASP A 155 18.17 -3.87 -19.08
CA ASP A 155 19.45 -3.80 -19.80
C ASP A 155 19.56 -4.78 -20.99
N ASN A 156 19.38 -4.25 -22.20
CA ASN A 156 19.94 -4.76 -23.44
C ASN A 156 19.84 -6.28 -23.72
N LYS A 157 18.74 -6.92 -23.31
CA LYS A 157 18.22 -8.19 -23.87
C LYS A 157 16.78 -8.36 -23.39
N ASN A 158 15.84 -8.37 -24.33
CA ASN A 158 14.43 -8.78 -24.16
C ASN A 158 14.32 -10.21 -23.61
N LYS A 159 14.69 -10.43 -22.36
CA LYS A 159 14.61 -11.72 -21.69
C LYS A 159 13.78 -11.52 -20.42
N LEU A 160 12.47 -11.67 -20.58
CA LEU A 160 11.61 -11.99 -19.45
C LEU A 160 12.26 -13.18 -18.72
N ASN A 161 12.57 -13.01 -17.44
CA ASN A 161 13.06 -14.11 -16.57
C ASN A 161 11.94 -15.12 -16.24
N VAL A 162 10.84 -15.12 -17.00
CA VAL A 162 9.66 -15.95 -16.85
C VAL A 162 9.28 -16.55 -18.21
N THR A 163 8.76 -17.78 -18.20
CA THR A 163 8.33 -18.45 -19.44
C THR A 163 7.00 -17.90 -19.93
N LEU A 164 6.74 -17.99 -21.24
CA LEU A 164 5.43 -17.64 -21.83
C LEU A 164 4.27 -18.40 -21.17
N TRP A 165 4.50 -19.67 -20.81
CA TRP A 165 3.54 -20.48 -20.07
C TRP A 165 3.22 -19.88 -18.69
N SER A 166 4.23 -19.39 -17.97
CA SER A 166 4.04 -18.74 -16.68
C SER A 166 3.24 -17.44 -16.80
N ILE A 167 3.49 -16.65 -17.86
CA ILE A 167 2.72 -15.44 -18.15
C ILE A 167 1.25 -15.78 -18.42
N LYS A 168 0.99 -16.76 -19.29
CA LYS A 168 -0.38 -17.19 -19.61
C LYS A 168 -1.12 -17.70 -18.37
N ASN A 169 -0.47 -18.53 -17.55
CA ASN A 169 -1.05 -19.00 -16.30
C ASN A 169 -1.33 -17.86 -15.31
N PHE A 170 -0.43 -16.87 -15.23
CA PHE A 170 -0.63 -15.69 -14.42
C PHE A 170 -1.86 -14.92 -14.88
N GLU A 171 -1.98 -14.66 -16.19
CA GLU A 171 -3.15 -13.98 -16.77
C GLU A 171 -4.45 -14.74 -16.50
N GLU A 172 -4.46 -16.05 -16.75
CA GLU A 172 -5.63 -16.91 -16.52
C GLU A 172 -6.07 -16.91 -15.05
N LYS A 173 -5.13 -17.05 -14.11
CA LYS A 173 -5.44 -17.02 -12.68
C LYS A 173 -5.83 -15.63 -12.19
N SER A 174 -5.27 -14.58 -12.78
CA SER A 174 -5.58 -13.20 -12.39
C SER A 174 -7.00 -12.80 -12.76
N LYS A 175 -7.56 -13.36 -13.85
CA LYS A 175 -8.97 -13.15 -14.25
C LYS A 175 -9.97 -13.55 -13.18
N CYS A 176 -9.67 -14.60 -12.40
CA CYS A 176 -10.49 -15.02 -11.27
C CYS A 176 -10.77 -13.84 -10.32
N PHE A 177 -9.75 -13.05 -9.99
CA PHE A 177 -9.94 -11.90 -9.09
C PHE A 177 -10.84 -10.83 -9.69
N VAL A 178 -10.73 -10.56 -11.00
CA VAL A 178 -11.63 -9.60 -11.68
C VAL A 178 -13.07 -10.10 -11.60
N GLU A 179 -13.30 -11.34 -12.02
CA GLU A 179 -14.63 -11.96 -11.99
C GLU A 179 -15.22 -11.96 -10.58
N GLN A 180 -14.43 -12.29 -9.57
CA GLN A 180 -14.88 -12.35 -8.19
C GLN A 180 -15.18 -10.97 -7.59
N TYR A 181 -14.28 -10.00 -7.74
CA TYR A 181 -14.45 -8.68 -7.13
C TYR A 181 -15.52 -7.85 -7.85
N ASP A 182 -15.66 -7.97 -9.16
CA ASP A 182 -16.65 -7.21 -9.94
C ASP A 182 -18.10 -7.67 -9.66
N MET A 183 -18.28 -8.83 -9.02
CA MET A 183 -19.58 -9.29 -8.50
C MET A 183 -20.00 -8.60 -7.20
N GLU A 184 -19.07 -7.94 -6.50
CA GLU A 184 -19.34 -7.26 -5.24
C GLU A 184 -20.01 -5.90 -5.44
N LYS A 185 -20.75 -5.47 -4.42
CA LYS A 185 -21.32 -4.13 -4.33
C LYS A 185 -20.91 -3.46 -3.04
N GLU A 186 -20.58 -2.18 -3.14
CA GLU A 186 -20.23 -1.40 -1.96
C GLU A 186 -21.48 -1.18 -1.10
N SER A 187 -21.36 -1.41 0.21
CA SER A 187 -22.50 -1.59 1.11
C SER A 187 -23.34 -0.33 1.30
N ARG A 188 -22.73 0.86 1.25
CA ARG A 188 -23.40 2.14 1.53
C ARG A 188 -24.04 2.77 0.29
N THR A 189 -23.35 2.64 -0.84
CA THR A 189 -23.72 3.28 -2.11
C THR A 189 -24.42 2.31 -3.07
N ASN A 190 -24.35 1.00 -2.79
CA ASN A 190 -24.86 -0.09 -3.63
C ASN A 190 -24.30 -0.08 -5.06
N LYS A 191 -23.15 0.58 -5.28
CA LYS A 191 -22.47 0.62 -6.58
C LYS A 191 -21.69 -0.66 -6.81
N SER A 192 -21.80 -1.18 -8.03
CA SER A 192 -20.88 -2.21 -8.53
C SER A 192 -19.49 -1.61 -8.71
N ILE A 193 -18.47 -2.43 -8.48
CA ILE A 193 -17.08 -2.06 -8.67
C ILE A 193 -16.52 -2.69 -9.95
N ASN A 194 -15.44 -2.12 -10.47
CA ASN A 194 -14.63 -2.72 -11.52
C ASN A 194 -13.16 -2.61 -11.12
N ILE A 195 -12.51 -3.75 -10.92
CA ILE A 195 -11.13 -3.78 -10.44
C ILE A 195 -10.09 -3.90 -11.55
N SER A 196 -10.48 -3.81 -12.82
CA SER A 196 -9.56 -3.98 -13.96
C SER A 196 -8.33 -3.05 -13.87
N LYS A 197 -8.52 -1.80 -13.41
CA LYS A 197 -7.41 -0.84 -13.18
C LYS A 197 -6.65 -1.06 -11.87
N THR A 198 -7.24 -1.74 -10.89
CA THR A 198 -6.68 -1.96 -9.55
C THR A 198 -6.28 -3.41 -9.29
N LEU A 199 -6.33 -4.27 -10.31
CA LEU A 199 -6.13 -5.72 -10.22
C LEU A 199 -4.78 -6.09 -9.58
N ALA A 200 -3.70 -5.43 -10.01
CA ALA A 200 -2.37 -5.64 -9.47
C ALA A 200 -2.35 -5.44 -7.94
N ARG A 201 -2.91 -4.32 -7.47
CA ARG A 201 -3.05 -4.06 -6.03
C ARG A 201 -3.89 -5.12 -5.32
N THR A 202 -5.00 -5.55 -5.90
CA THR A 202 -5.83 -6.62 -5.34
C THR A 202 -5.03 -7.92 -5.18
N ILE A 203 -4.28 -8.32 -6.21
CA ILE A 203 -3.39 -9.49 -6.17
C ILE A 203 -2.34 -9.34 -5.07
N ALA A 204 -1.72 -8.17 -4.96
CA ALA A 204 -0.69 -7.88 -3.97
C ALA A 204 -1.22 -8.02 -2.53
N TYR A 205 -2.42 -7.51 -2.24
CA TYR A 205 -3.06 -7.66 -0.93
C TYR A 205 -3.43 -9.12 -0.61
N ASN A 206 -4.04 -9.84 -1.56
CA ASN A 206 -4.39 -11.25 -1.35
C ASN A 206 -3.13 -12.11 -1.09
N GLY A 207 -2.07 -11.88 -1.86
CA GLY A 207 -0.77 -12.53 -1.66
C GLY A 207 -0.10 -12.12 -0.35
N GLY A 208 -0.14 -10.83 -0.03
CA GLY A 208 0.44 -10.25 1.18
C GLY A 208 -0.17 -10.84 2.45
N LEU A 209 -1.50 -11.03 2.49
CA LEU A 209 -2.20 -11.62 3.62
C LEU A 209 -1.70 -13.04 3.87
N LYS A 210 -1.63 -13.85 2.81
CA LYS A 210 -1.13 -15.23 2.86
C LYS A 210 0.31 -15.29 3.37
N ILE A 211 1.20 -14.42 2.85
CA ILE A 211 2.60 -14.39 3.27
C ILE A 211 2.70 -14.00 4.73
N ALA A 212 2.08 -12.89 5.14
CA ALA A 212 2.14 -12.40 6.51
C ALA A 212 1.61 -13.45 7.51
N HIS A 213 0.47 -14.08 7.19
CA HIS A 213 -0.07 -15.15 8.01
C HIS A 213 0.84 -16.37 8.08
N THR A 214 1.41 -16.80 6.95
CA THR A 214 2.33 -17.95 6.91
C THR A 214 3.58 -17.68 7.74
N VAL A 215 4.15 -16.47 7.67
CA VAL A 215 5.30 -16.10 8.50
C VAL A 215 4.90 -16.03 9.97
N TYR A 216 3.72 -15.48 10.28
CA TYR A 216 3.19 -15.44 11.63
C TYR A 216 3.05 -16.83 12.25
N MET A 217 2.45 -17.78 11.52
CA MET A 217 2.29 -19.15 12.02
C MET A 217 3.63 -19.86 12.21
N LYS A 218 4.62 -19.61 11.35
CA LYS A 218 6.00 -20.12 11.54
C LYS A 218 6.67 -19.51 12.77
N TYR A 219 6.50 -18.21 12.96
CA TYR A 219 6.94 -17.51 14.17
C TYR A 219 6.28 -18.16 15.38
N LEU A 220 4.95 -18.29 15.42
CA LEU A 220 4.16 -18.89 16.50
C LEU A 220 4.65 -20.31 16.86
N GLN A 221 4.91 -21.14 15.84
CA GLN A 221 5.47 -22.48 16.03
C GLN A 221 6.87 -22.46 16.68
N SER A 222 7.71 -21.45 16.39
CA SER A 222 9.09 -21.37 16.90
C SER A 222 9.21 -21.15 18.41
N PHE A 223 8.17 -20.68 19.09
CA PHE A 223 8.17 -20.42 20.54
C PHE A 223 7.06 -21.13 21.31
N GLY A 224 6.50 -22.22 20.75
CA GLY A 224 5.61 -23.12 21.47
C GLY A 224 4.12 -22.98 21.15
N GLY A 225 3.74 -22.18 20.15
CA GLY A 225 2.39 -22.18 19.59
C GLY A 225 1.39 -21.23 20.26
N GLU A 226 1.78 -20.52 21.32
CA GLU A 226 0.89 -19.65 22.09
C GLU A 226 1.54 -18.31 22.44
N GLU A 227 0.79 -17.21 22.32
CA GLU A 227 1.13 -15.91 22.90
C GLU A 227 0.32 -15.66 24.17
N SER A 228 0.77 -14.70 24.98
CA SER A 228 0.03 -14.26 26.16
C SER A 228 -1.36 -13.76 25.76
N LYS A 229 -2.39 -14.12 26.54
CA LYS A 229 -3.74 -13.56 26.34
C LYS A 229 -3.73 -12.08 26.68
N TYR A 230 -4.44 -11.28 25.87
CA TYR A 230 -4.56 -9.86 26.10
C TYR A 230 -5.92 -9.51 26.74
N PRO A 231 -5.94 -8.67 27.80
CA PRO A 231 -7.18 -8.28 28.47
C PRO A 231 -8.25 -7.72 27.51
N GLY A 232 -9.46 -8.25 27.58
CA GLY A 232 -10.59 -7.88 26.72
C GLY A 232 -10.67 -8.64 25.38
N PHE A 233 -9.70 -9.51 25.08
CA PHE A 233 -9.64 -10.34 23.87
C PHE A 233 -9.45 -11.83 24.18
N GLU A 234 -9.73 -12.26 25.41
CA GLU A 234 -9.50 -13.62 25.89
C GLU A 234 -10.30 -14.70 25.15
N ASN A 235 -11.37 -14.27 24.46
CA ASN A 235 -12.23 -15.12 23.65
C ASN A 235 -11.66 -15.44 22.26
N PHE A 236 -10.56 -14.78 21.87
CA PHE A 236 -9.89 -15.00 20.60
C PHE A 236 -8.54 -15.68 20.80
N ASN A 237 -8.22 -16.63 19.92
CA ASN A 237 -6.88 -17.20 19.85
C ASN A 237 -5.94 -16.28 19.04
N CYS A 238 -4.65 -16.59 19.06
CA CYS A 238 -3.61 -15.79 18.42
C CYS A 238 -3.78 -15.68 16.88
N GLU A 239 -4.24 -16.74 16.22
CA GLU A 239 -4.53 -16.75 14.77
C GLU A 239 -5.74 -15.87 14.44
N GLN A 240 -6.81 -15.93 15.24
CA GLN A 240 -7.96 -15.04 15.10
C GLN A 240 -7.56 -13.58 15.34
N LEU A 241 -6.68 -13.31 16.32
CA LEU A 241 -6.17 -11.96 16.59
C LEU A 241 -5.32 -11.42 15.44
N PHE A 242 -4.56 -12.28 14.74
CA PHE A 242 -3.87 -11.89 13.52
C PHE A 242 -4.86 -11.39 12.47
N PHE A 243 -5.93 -12.14 12.21
CA PHE A 243 -6.93 -11.74 11.21
C PHE A 243 -7.74 -10.51 11.64
N ILE A 244 -8.03 -10.36 12.93
CA ILE A 244 -8.65 -9.14 13.47
C ILE A 244 -7.74 -7.94 13.24
N ALA A 245 -6.44 -8.05 13.50
CA ALA A 245 -5.48 -6.98 13.24
C ALA A 245 -5.37 -6.66 11.74
N ALA A 246 -5.33 -7.69 10.88
CA ALA A 246 -5.34 -7.52 9.43
C ALA A 246 -6.61 -6.85 8.90
N GLY A 247 -7.77 -7.14 9.50
CA GLY A 247 -9.03 -6.46 9.17
C GLY A 247 -9.06 -5.02 9.67
N ARG A 248 -8.61 -4.78 10.92
CA ARG A 248 -8.55 -3.44 11.53
C ARG A 248 -7.63 -2.49 10.77
N ARG A 249 -6.57 -3.02 10.15
CA ARG A 249 -5.68 -2.28 9.27
C ARG A 249 -6.40 -1.56 8.14
N SER A 250 -7.46 -2.16 7.65
CA SER A 250 -8.21 -1.67 6.50
C SER A 250 -9.45 -0.87 6.89
N CYS A 251 -9.67 -0.61 8.19
CA CYS A 251 -10.77 0.23 8.62
C CYS A 251 -10.61 1.64 8.06
N GLU A 252 -11.59 2.09 7.28
CA GLU A 252 -11.60 3.42 6.68
C GLU A 252 -12.98 4.09 6.83
N TYR A 253 -12.98 5.42 6.72
CA TYR A 253 -14.19 6.19 6.52
C TYR A 253 -14.00 7.13 5.34
N ILE A 254 -14.90 7.03 4.37
CA ILE A 254 -14.96 7.90 3.19
C ILE A 254 -16.39 8.46 3.11
N SER A 255 -16.56 9.75 2.82
CA SER A 255 -17.90 10.31 2.57
C SER A 255 -18.52 9.68 1.33
N GLU A 256 -19.85 9.52 1.30
CA GLU A 256 -20.50 8.81 0.19
C GLU A 256 -20.24 9.45 -1.18
N ASP A 257 -20.20 10.78 -1.24
CA ASP A 257 -19.97 11.49 -2.50
C ASP A 257 -18.59 11.19 -3.07
N ILE A 258 -17.55 11.20 -2.20
CA ILE A 258 -16.20 10.86 -2.61
C ILE A 258 -16.10 9.38 -2.95
N LEU A 259 -16.74 8.50 -2.17
CA LEU A 259 -16.75 7.06 -2.41
C LEU A 259 -17.36 6.72 -3.79
N LYS A 260 -18.48 7.36 -4.12
CA LYS A 260 -19.11 7.22 -5.44
C LYS A 260 -18.19 7.68 -6.56
N GLU A 261 -17.50 8.81 -6.37
CA GLU A 261 -16.57 9.37 -7.36
C GLU A 261 -15.37 8.44 -7.62
N VAL A 262 -14.73 7.94 -6.57
CA VAL A 262 -13.53 7.08 -6.70
C VAL A 262 -13.86 5.69 -7.24
N ILE A 263 -15.06 5.17 -6.96
CA ILE A 263 -15.58 3.93 -7.57
C ILE A 263 -15.80 4.15 -9.07
N ASP A 264 -16.48 5.23 -9.46
CA ASP A 264 -16.77 5.52 -10.89
C ASP A 264 -15.49 5.73 -11.70
N LYS A 265 -14.44 6.27 -11.07
CA LYS A 265 -13.13 6.47 -11.70
C LYS A 265 -12.25 5.22 -11.68
N GLU A 266 -12.68 4.15 -11.02
CA GLU A 266 -11.94 2.91 -10.81
C GLU A 266 -10.56 3.17 -10.16
N GLU A 267 -10.50 4.13 -9.24
CA GLU A 267 -9.23 4.55 -8.61
C GLU A 267 -8.86 3.69 -7.39
N ILE A 268 -9.87 3.15 -6.69
CA ILE A 268 -9.71 2.32 -5.51
C ILE A 268 -10.69 1.16 -5.51
N VAL A 269 -10.31 0.10 -4.79
CA VAL A 269 -11.28 -0.88 -4.27
C VAL A 269 -11.64 -0.42 -2.86
N PRO A 270 -12.92 -0.23 -2.52
CA PRO A 270 -13.33 0.07 -1.14
C PRO A 270 -12.78 -0.96 -0.16
N GLN A 271 -12.26 -0.53 0.98
CA GLN A 271 -11.53 -1.42 1.89
C GLN A 271 -12.41 -2.49 2.51
N GLU A 272 -13.71 -2.26 2.66
CA GLU A 272 -14.68 -3.29 3.06
C GLU A 272 -14.63 -4.47 2.09
N ILE A 273 -14.72 -4.20 0.79
CA ILE A 273 -14.70 -5.24 -0.25
C ILE A 273 -13.31 -5.88 -0.30
N ALA A 274 -12.26 -5.06 -0.36
CA ALA A 274 -10.88 -5.55 -0.44
C ALA A 274 -10.54 -6.51 0.71
N THR A 275 -10.97 -6.18 1.92
CA THR A 275 -10.73 -7.00 3.12
C THR A 275 -11.58 -8.25 3.13
N ASN A 276 -12.89 -8.11 2.92
CA ASN A 276 -13.82 -9.23 3.04
C ASN A 276 -13.57 -10.30 1.97
N VAL A 277 -13.34 -9.90 0.72
CA VAL A 277 -13.07 -10.85 -0.38
C VAL A 277 -11.70 -11.51 -0.21
N ALA A 278 -10.67 -10.77 0.24
CA ALA A 278 -9.37 -11.37 0.50
C ALA A 278 -9.42 -12.42 1.62
N LEU A 279 -10.16 -12.14 2.70
CA LEU A 279 -10.35 -13.08 3.81
C LEU A 279 -11.21 -14.29 3.40
N SER A 280 -12.27 -14.08 2.61
CA SER A 280 -13.16 -15.17 2.18
C SER A 280 -12.50 -16.14 1.19
N ASN A 281 -11.46 -15.70 0.47
CA ASN A 281 -10.58 -16.56 -0.32
C ASN A 281 -9.63 -17.43 0.52
N TYR A 282 -9.41 -17.09 1.80
CA TYR A 282 -8.28 -17.60 2.56
C TYR A 282 -8.66 -18.70 3.56
N LYS A 283 -8.22 -19.93 3.28
CA LYS A 283 -8.56 -21.11 4.09
C LYS A 283 -8.31 -20.98 5.59
N PRO A 284 -7.11 -20.58 6.02
CA PRO A 284 -6.86 -20.44 7.45
C PRO A 284 -7.80 -19.46 8.14
N PHE A 285 -8.26 -18.41 7.45
CA PHE A 285 -9.23 -17.48 8.03
C PHE A 285 -10.59 -18.15 8.29
N TYR A 286 -11.22 -18.72 7.26
CA TYR A 286 -12.54 -19.30 7.45
C TYR A 286 -12.53 -20.54 8.34
N ASP A 287 -11.41 -21.26 8.44
CA ASP A 287 -11.21 -22.32 9.42
C ASP A 287 -11.11 -21.75 10.85
N ALA A 288 -10.30 -20.70 11.06
CA ALA A 288 -10.11 -20.06 12.36
C ALA A 288 -11.40 -19.46 12.93
N PHE A 289 -12.27 -18.92 12.08
CA PHE A 289 -13.58 -18.38 12.48
C PHE A 289 -14.74 -19.35 12.29
N LYS A 290 -14.47 -20.59 11.84
CA LYS A 290 -15.48 -21.63 11.59
C LYS A 290 -16.63 -21.12 10.70
N CYS A 291 -16.30 -20.40 9.64
CA CYS A 291 -17.31 -19.83 8.74
C CYS A 291 -18.05 -20.97 7.99
N PRO A 292 -19.40 -20.98 7.99
CA PRO A 292 -20.16 -22.00 7.28
C PRO A 292 -19.83 -22.04 5.79
N VAL A 293 -19.89 -23.23 5.20
CA VAL A 293 -19.75 -23.40 3.75
C VAL A 293 -20.80 -22.55 3.03
N ASN A 294 -20.40 -21.85 1.98
CA ASN A 294 -21.24 -20.94 1.19
C ASN A 294 -21.77 -19.71 1.95
N SER A 295 -21.15 -19.36 3.08
CA SER A 295 -21.37 -18.06 3.72
C SER A 295 -20.59 -16.96 3.00
N LYS A 296 -20.96 -15.68 3.23
CA LYS A 296 -20.26 -14.51 2.64
C LYS A 296 -18.73 -14.53 2.89
N MET A 297 -18.31 -15.12 4.02
CA MET A 297 -16.91 -15.20 4.42
C MET A 297 -16.24 -16.55 4.13
N ASN A 298 -16.92 -17.45 3.40
CA ASN A 298 -16.40 -18.72 2.89
C ASN A 298 -17.06 -19.03 1.54
N LEU A 299 -16.60 -18.32 0.52
CA LEU A 299 -17.13 -18.41 -0.85
C LEU A 299 -16.84 -19.77 -1.47
N GLU A 300 -17.71 -20.26 -2.34
CA GLU A 300 -17.49 -21.52 -3.06
C GLU A 300 -16.30 -21.38 -4.01
N ASP A 301 -16.35 -20.38 -4.90
CA ASP A 301 -15.29 -20.04 -5.84
C ASP A 301 -14.22 -19.17 -5.18
N LYS A 302 -13.02 -19.74 -5.05
CA LYS A 302 -11.87 -19.10 -4.40
C LYS A 302 -10.77 -18.78 -5.40
N CYS A 303 -10.28 -17.54 -5.34
CA CYS A 303 -9.19 -17.09 -6.19
C CYS A 303 -7.85 -17.16 -5.46
N GLU A 304 -6.89 -17.88 -6.07
CA GLU A 304 -5.54 -18.00 -5.52
C GLU A 304 -4.49 -18.09 -6.62
N LEU A 305 -3.61 -17.08 -6.65
CA LEU A 305 -2.52 -16.99 -7.60
C LEU A 305 -1.30 -17.82 -7.15
N TRP A 306 -0.83 -17.55 -5.94
CA TRP A 306 0.41 -18.10 -5.37
C TRP A 306 0.15 -19.39 -4.60
N LYS A 307 0.03 -20.51 -5.31
CA LYS A 307 -0.13 -21.85 -4.71
C LYS A 307 1.21 -22.49 -4.39
N ASN A 308 1.33 -23.13 -3.21
CA ASN A 308 2.43 -24.05 -2.96
C ASN A 308 2.13 -25.35 -3.71
N GLN A 309 3.03 -25.76 -4.61
CA GLN A 309 2.86 -27.01 -5.38
C GLN A 309 2.99 -28.29 -4.54
N LEU A 310 3.35 -28.19 -3.25
CA LEU A 310 3.55 -29.31 -2.33
C LEU A 310 2.34 -29.64 -1.44
N GLN A 311 1.16 -29.09 -1.74
CA GLN A 311 -0.08 -29.33 -0.99
C GLN A 311 -1.18 -30.04 -1.80
N ASN A 312 -0.77 -30.84 -2.80
CA ASN A 312 -1.64 -31.83 -3.44
C ASN A 312 -1.31 -33.22 -2.91
#